data_AF-A0A6G3MFD6-F1
#
_entry.id   AF-A0A6G3MFD6-F1
#
_cell.length_a   1.000
_cell.length_b   1.000
_cell.length_c   1.000
_cell.angle_alpha   90.00
_cell.angle_beta   90.00
_cell.angle_gamma   90.00
#
_symmetry.space_group_name_H-M   'P 1'
#
loop_
_entity.id
_entity.type
_entity.pdbx_description
1 polymer ?
#
loop_
_entity_poly.entity_id
_entity_poly.type
_entity_poly.pdbx_seq_one_letter_code
_entity_poly.pdbx_strand_id
1 'polypeptide(L)'
;MNNGRCIGTASNYYCNCSENYYGKKCEYYKDFNKNMRLECSMPNNCKVACIEGWSGKYCDNFSCNNYKKCKNNSSCEISNGKIHCKCNKELFTGTYCQFRCSHPCGNGICSSQNNVVKCICKYSYTGVSCNKMKKKRLILEKSYMFRFKIYLLTIASIFCIIPIFLMQILWIKNEKKAIDFMGINLNENL
;
A
#
# COMPACT_ATOMS: atom_id res chain seq x y z
N MET A 1 -1.42 51.79 27.20
CA MET A 1 -1.33 51.04 28.48
C MET A 1 -0.11 50.11 28.40
N ASN A 2 0.42 49.64 29.53
CA ASN A 2 1.58 48.71 29.61
C ASN A 2 2.83 49.15 28.80
N ASN A 3 3.26 50.40 28.98
CA ASN A 3 4.44 51.01 28.34
C ASN A 3 4.46 51.04 26.80
N GLY A 4 3.35 50.73 26.13
CA GLY A 4 3.23 50.91 24.68
C GLY A 4 3.07 52.38 24.27
N ARG A 5 3.71 52.76 23.15
CA ARG A 5 3.61 54.11 22.57
C ARG A 5 2.50 54.16 21.52
N CYS A 6 1.46 54.96 21.78
CA CYS A 6 0.37 55.14 20.84
C CYS A 6 0.52 56.44 20.02
N ILE A 7 0.19 56.37 18.73
CA ILE A 7 0.29 57.45 17.76
C ILE A 7 -1.05 57.55 17.01
N GLY A 8 -1.63 58.74 16.91
CA GLY A 8 -2.88 58.99 16.18
C GLY A 8 -3.91 59.79 16.98
N THR A 9 -5.16 59.72 16.53
CA THR A 9 -6.32 60.44 17.10
C THR A 9 -7.20 59.52 17.94
N ALA A 10 -8.14 60.08 18.72
CA ALA A 10 -9.03 59.30 19.57
C ALA A 10 -9.86 58.25 18.78
N SER A 11 -10.23 58.54 17.53
CA SER A 11 -10.99 57.65 16.65
C SER A 11 -10.11 56.70 15.83
N ASN A 12 -8.89 57.11 15.49
CA ASN A 12 -7.96 56.33 14.69
C ASN A 12 -6.52 56.45 15.23
N TYR A 13 -6.09 55.45 16.00
CA TYR A 13 -4.76 55.38 16.60
C TYR A 13 -4.14 53.99 16.47
N TYR A 14 -2.82 53.98 16.51
CA TYR A 14 -1.98 52.79 16.51
C TYR A 14 -1.13 52.76 17.78
N CYS A 15 -1.01 51.60 18.44
CA CYS A 15 -0.16 51.44 19.62
C CYS A 15 0.99 50.48 19.33
N ASN A 16 2.22 50.97 19.42
CA ASN A 16 3.40 50.13 19.45
C ASN A 16 3.54 49.54 20.85
N CYS A 17 3.23 48.26 21.02
CA CYS A 17 3.26 47.60 22.33
C CYS A 17 4.67 47.16 22.72
N SER A 18 4.97 47.25 24.02
CA SER A 18 6.19 46.66 24.59
C SER A 18 6.24 45.15 24.37
N GLU A 19 7.44 44.58 24.49
CA GLU A 19 7.63 43.13 24.43
C GLU A 19 6.64 42.45 25.39
N ASN A 20 5.98 41.41 24.89
CA ASN A 20 4.96 40.67 25.62
C ASN A 20 3.63 41.39 25.89
N TYR A 21 3.30 42.45 25.16
CA TYR A 21 1.95 43.02 25.16
C TYR A 21 1.34 43.10 23.76
N TYR A 22 0.02 42.99 23.70
CA TYR A 22 -0.74 43.08 22.46
C TYR A 22 -2.15 43.62 22.70
N GLY A 23 -2.90 43.82 21.61
CA GLY A 23 -4.23 44.43 21.62
C GLY A 23 -4.20 45.88 21.17
N LYS A 24 -5.39 46.49 21.00
CA LYS A 24 -5.52 47.83 20.43
C LYS A 24 -4.92 48.91 21.34
N LYS A 25 -4.89 48.68 22.65
CA LYS A 25 -4.37 49.56 23.70
C LYS A 25 -3.18 48.95 24.47
N CYS A 26 -2.61 47.84 23.97
CA CYS A 26 -1.60 47.03 24.64
C CYS A 26 -2.09 46.49 26.00
N GLU A 27 -3.37 46.17 26.09
CA GLU A 27 -4.05 45.78 27.33
C GLU A 27 -3.87 44.30 27.68
N TYR A 28 -3.41 43.47 26.73
CA TYR A 28 -3.25 42.04 26.94
C TYR A 28 -1.78 41.64 27.11
N TYR A 29 -1.50 40.87 28.16
CA TYR A 29 -0.18 40.28 28.40
C TYR A 29 -0.02 38.97 27.63
N LYS A 30 1.18 38.78 27.11
CA LYS A 30 1.61 37.68 26.26
C LYS A 30 2.08 36.51 27.13
N ASP A 31 1.14 35.73 27.64
CA ASP A 31 1.43 34.42 28.26
C ASP A 31 1.32 33.32 27.20
N PHE A 32 2.36 33.17 26.37
CA PHE A 32 2.38 32.14 25.34
C PHE A 32 2.90 30.82 25.89
N ASN A 33 2.08 29.79 25.77
CA ASN A 33 2.63 28.45 25.60
C ASN A 33 3.05 28.24 24.13
N LYS A 34 3.79 27.15 23.87
CA LYS A 34 4.24 26.77 22.52
C LYS A 34 3.10 26.45 21.53
N ASN A 35 1.87 26.29 22.01
CA ASN A 35 0.69 25.88 21.24
C ASN A 35 -0.24 27.05 20.90
N MET A 36 0.18 28.28 21.22
CA MET A 36 -0.55 29.50 20.92
C MET A 36 0.15 30.28 19.81
N ARG A 37 -0.62 31.05 19.03
CA ARG A 37 -0.12 32.07 18.10
C ARG A 37 -0.92 33.37 18.20
N LEU A 38 -0.32 34.49 17.80
CA LEU A 38 -1.03 35.76 17.63
C LEU A 38 -1.69 35.77 16.24
N GLU A 39 -3.00 36.01 16.18
CA GLU A 39 -3.74 36.27 14.94
C GLU A 39 -4.15 37.74 14.90
N CYS A 40 -3.60 38.50 13.95
CA CYS A 40 -3.88 39.92 13.79
C CYS A 40 -4.77 40.15 12.57
N SER A 41 -5.95 40.71 12.79
CA SER A 41 -6.79 41.19 11.68
C SER A 41 -6.30 42.53 11.14
N MET A 42 -5.65 43.33 11.99
CA MET A 42 -4.98 44.60 11.69
C MET A 42 -3.73 44.71 12.57
N PRO A 43 -2.76 45.59 12.27
CA PRO A 43 -1.49 45.70 13.02
C PRO A 43 -1.63 45.81 14.55
N ASN A 44 -2.76 46.33 15.04
CA ASN A 44 -3.04 46.50 16.48
C ASN A 44 -4.22 45.69 16.98
N ASN A 45 -4.90 44.95 16.10
CA ASN A 45 -6.05 44.14 16.46
C ASN A 45 -5.67 42.68 16.39
N CYS A 46 -4.89 42.27 17.38
CA CYS A 46 -4.40 40.92 17.52
C CYS A 46 -5.11 40.21 18.66
N LYS A 47 -5.45 38.95 18.42
CA LYS A 47 -5.97 38.03 19.43
C LYS A 47 -5.03 36.83 19.55
N VAL A 48 -4.99 36.20 20.71
CA VAL A 48 -4.35 34.89 20.86
C VAL A 48 -5.29 33.82 20.32
N ALA A 49 -4.76 32.92 19.51
CA ALA A 49 -5.45 31.77 18.98
C ALA A 49 -4.58 30.52 19.16
N CYS A 50 -5.22 29.35 19.31
CA CYS A 50 -4.48 28.09 19.34
C CYS A 50 -3.95 27.75 17.94
N ILE A 51 -2.74 27.17 17.89
CA ILE A 51 -2.25 26.55 16.65
C ILE A 51 -3.15 25.36 16.27
N GLU A 52 -3.11 24.96 15.00
CA GLU A 52 -3.90 23.83 14.53
C GLU A 52 -3.61 22.56 15.35
N GLY A 53 -4.68 21.88 15.79
CA GLY A 53 -4.60 20.68 16.61
C GLY A 53 -4.66 20.92 18.12
N TRP A 54 -4.77 22.18 18.55
CA TRP A 54 -4.92 22.55 19.96
C TRP A 54 -6.18 23.39 20.19
N SER A 55 -6.74 23.29 21.39
CA SER A 55 -7.94 24.01 21.79
C SER A 55 -7.97 24.30 23.30
N GLY A 56 -9.00 25.04 23.72
CA GLY A 56 -9.16 25.52 25.09
C GLY A 56 -8.67 26.96 25.27
N LYS A 57 -9.01 27.58 26.40
CA LYS A 57 -8.62 28.97 26.72
C LYS A 57 -7.11 29.17 26.70
N TYR A 58 -6.38 28.14 27.13
CA TYR A 58 -4.92 28.12 27.21
C TYR A 58 -4.27 27.20 26.17
N CYS A 59 -5.02 26.68 25.18
CA CYS A 59 -4.47 25.82 24.14
C CYS A 59 -3.70 24.59 24.65
N ASP A 60 -4.15 24.02 25.78
CA ASP A 60 -3.53 22.86 26.44
C ASP A 60 -4.19 21.54 26.05
N ASN A 61 -5.32 21.60 25.34
CA ASN A 61 -6.07 20.41 24.94
C ASN A 61 -5.77 20.06 23.49
N PHE A 62 -5.28 18.84 23.26
CA PHE A 62 -5.09 18.32 21.92
C PHE A 62 -6.47 17.97 21.31
N SER A 63 -6.79 18.54 20.14
CA SER A 63 -8.17 18.54 19.62
C SER A 63 -8.26 18.67 18.10
N CYS A 64 -9.27 18.01 17.53
CA CYS A 64 -9.63 18.13 16.11
C CYS A 64 -10.42 19.40 15.75
N ASN A 65 -10.91 20.16 16.74
CA ASN A 65 -11.89 21.25 16.50
C ASN A 65 -11.38 22.35 15.55
N ASN A 66 -10.09 22.68 15.60
CA ASN A 66 -9.48 23.67 14.72
C ASN A 66 -8.46 23.04 13.75
N TYR A 67 -8.55 21.73 13.50
CA TYR A 67 -7.63 21.04 12.62
C TYR A 67 -8.15 21.02 11.18
N LYS A 68 -7.72 22.00 10.37
CA LYS A 68 -8.26 22.23 9.00
C LYS A 68 -7.41 21.61 7.88
N LYS A 69 -6.37 20.85 8.24
CA LYS A 69 -5.50 20.22 7.25
C LYS A 69 -6.21 19.10 6.49
N CYS A 70 -7.09 18.35 7.14
CA CYS A 70 -7.89 17.28 6.53
C CYS A 70 -8.73 17.81 5.35
N LYS A 71 -8.59 17.20 4.18
CA LYS A 71 -9.23 17.61 2.91
C LYS A 71 -10.36 16.66 2.51
N ASN A 72 -11.11 17.06 1.48
CA ASN A 72 -12.13 16.22 0.84
C ASN A 72 -13.16 15.63 1.82
N ASN A 73 -13.64 16.45 2.76
CA ASN A 73 -14.61 16.08 3.80
C ASN A 73 -14.20 14.87 4.65
N SER A 74 -12.91 14.57 4.77
CA SER A 74 -12.42 13.53 5.67
C SER A 74 -12.57 13.92 7.13
N SER A 75 -12.88 12.96 8.00
CA SER A 75 -12.96 13.18 9.45
C SER A 75 -11.58 13.30 10.08
N CYS A 76 -11.49 14.01 11.21
CA CYS A 76 -10.29 14.07 12.03
C CYS A 76 -10.43 13.14 13.23
N GLU A 77 -9.36 12.41 13.59
CA GLU A 77 -9.31 11.57 14.78
C GLU A 77 -7.96 11.73 15.50
N ILE A 78 -7.95 11.49 16.81
CA ILE A 78 -6.73 11.49 17.62
C ILE A 78 -6.39 10.04 17.95
N SER A 79 -5.19 9.60 17.61
CA SER A 79 -4.69 8.26 17.89
C SER A 79 -3.21 8.32 18.25
N ASN A 80 -2.78 7.60 19.28
CA ASN A 80 -1.38 7.54 19.73
C ASN A 80 -0.74 8.93 19.94
N GLY A 81 -1.49 9.87 20.53
CA GLY A 81 -1.03 11.24 20.78
C GLY A 81 -0.81 12.10 19.54
N LYS A 82 -1.34 11.68 18.37
CA LYS A 82 -1.24 12.41 17.11
C LYS A 82 -2.61 12.58 16.47
N ILE A 83 -2.78 13.68 15.74
CA ILE A 83 -3.99 13.90 14.92
C ILE A 83 -3.78 13.23 13.56
N HIS A 84 -4.81 12.51 13.12
CA HIS A 84 -4.87 11.82 11.86
C HIS A 84 -6.14 12.21 11.09
N CYS A 85 -6.04 12.26 9.77
CA CYS A 85 -7.20 12.39 8.90
C CYS A 85 -7.67 11.00 8.46
N LYS A 86 -8.95 10.71 8.72
CA LYS A 86 -9.60 9.46 8.32
C LYS A 86 -10.13 9.60 6.90
N CYS A 87 -9.35 9.15 5.93
CA CYS A 87 -9.72 9.21 4.52
C CYS A 87 -10.74 8.12 4.16
N ASN A 88 -11.66 8.45 3.25
CA ASN A 88 -12.35 7.42 2.47
C ASN A 88 -11.32 6.77 1.52
N LYS A 89 -10.75 5.63 1.92
CA LYS A 89 -9.65 4.97 1.21
C LYS A 89 -9.99 4.47 -0.20
N GLU A 90 -11.27 4.49 -0.58
CA GLU A 90 -11.71 4.17 -1.94
C GLU A 90 -11.52 5.36 -2.89
N LEU A 91 -11.60 6.59 -2.37
CA LEU A 91 -11.65 7.81 -3.17
C LEU A 91 -10.47 8.76 -2.91
N PHE A 92 -9.89 8.71 -1.71
CA PHE A 92 -8.87 9.65 -1.26
C PHE A 92 -7.74 8.99 -0.49
N THR A 93 -6.54 9.58 -0.58
CA THR A 93 -5.34 9.10 0.11
C THR A 93 -4.39 10.27 0.45
N GLY A 94 -3.28 9.97 1.12
CA GLY A 94 -2.32 10.94 1.64
C GLY A 94 -2.58 11.31 3.11
N THR A 95 -1.59 11.93 3.74
CA THR A 95 -1.60 12.30 5.17
C THR A 95 -2.80 13.17 5.55
N TYR A 96 -3.25 14.01 4.61
CA TYR A 96 -4.37 14.94 4.82
C TYR A 96 -5.56 14.60 3.92
N CYS A 97 -5.61 13.39 3.34
CA CYS A 97 -6.62 12.97 2.37
C CYS A 97 -6.71 13.90 1.15
N GLN A 98 -5.61 14.56 0.79
CA GLN A 98 -5.57 15.59 -0.25
C GLN A 98 -5.59 15.02 -1.67
N PHE A 99 -5.18 13.77 -1.85
CA PHE A 99 -5.06 13.17 -3.16
C PHE A 99 -6.30 12.37 -3.52
N ARG A 100 -6.88 12.66 -4.69
CA ARG A 100 -8.01 11.90 -5.24
C ARG A 100 -7.50 10.72 -6.06
N CYS A 101 -8.13 9.56 -5.87
CA CYS A 101 -7.84 8.37 -6.64
C CYS A 101 -8.57 8.46 -7.98
N SER A 102 -7.85 8.34 -9.10
CA SER A 102 -8.43 8.50 -10.45
C SER A 102 -9.52 7.48 -10.74
N HIS A 103 -9.43 6.29 -10.14
CA HIS A 103 -10.44 5.24 -10.24
C HIS A 103 -10.64 4.62 -8.85
N PRO A 104 -11.88 4.25 -8.47
CA PRO A 104 -12.09 3.45 -7.28
C PRO A 104 -11.28 2.16 -7.41
N CYS A 105 -10.48 1.84 -6.39
CA CYS A 105 -9.52 0.74 -6.45
C CYS A 105 -10.16 -0.66 -6.43
N GLY A 106 -11.47 -0.79 -6.67
CA GLY A 106 -12.20 -2.06 -6.76
C GLY A 106 -11.80 -3.04 -5.66
N ASN A 107 -10.95 -4.00 -6.03
CA ASN A 107 -10.36 -4.98 -5.11
C ASN A 107 -8.97 -4.58 -4.58
N GLY A 108 -8.83 -3.36 -4.08
CA GLY A 108 -7.57 -2.80 -3.62
C GLY A 108 -7.78 -1.56 -2.75
N ILE A 109 -6.68 -1.01 -2.25
CA ILE A 109 -6.67 0.23 -1.46
C ILE A 109 -5.93 1.32 -2.21
N CYS A 110 -6.40 2.56 -2.09
CA CYS A 110 -5.71 3.69 -2.68
C CYS A 110 -4.56 4.17 -1.78
N SER A 111 -3.38 4.35 -2.35
CA SER A 111 -2.17 4.77 -1.62
C SER A 111 -1.39 5.81 -2.41
N SER A 112 -0.91 6.84 -1.71
CA SER A 112 0.07 7.79 -2.23
C SER A 112 1.48 7.41 -1.79
N GLN A 113 2.38 7.21 -2.73
CA GLN A 113 3.81 7.01 -2.47
C GLN A 113 4.60 7.99 -3.34
N ASN A 114 5.45 8.83 -2.74
CA ASN A 114 6.22 9.88 -3.43
C ASN A 114 5.35 10.79 -4.33
N ASN A 115 4.21 11.26 -3.81
CA ASN A 115 3.21 12.05 -4.55
C ASN A 115 2.56 11.34 -5.76
N VAL A 116 2.84 10.06 -5.98
CA VAL A 116 2.17 9.24 -6.99
C VAL A 116 1.03 8.47 -6.33
N VAL A 117 -0.19 8.62 -6.87
CA VAL A 117 -1.40 7.94 -6.41
C VAL A 117 -1.58 6.66 -7.22
N LYS A 118 -1.64 5.51 -6.54
CA LYS A 118 -1.85 4.20 -7.17
C LYS A 118 -2.74 3.30 -6.32
N CYS A 119 -3.41 2.36 -6.97
CA CYS A 119 -4.12 1.30 -6.28
C CYS A 119 -3.16 0.15 -5.92
N ILE A 120 -3.17 -0.25 -4.66
CA ILE A 120 -2.51 -1.46 -4.18
C ILE A 120 -3.54 -2.58 -4.17
N CYS A 121 -3.41 -3.50 -5.11
CA CYS A 121 -4.38 -4.57 -5.30
C CYS A 121 -4.25 -5.67 -4.24
N LYS A 122 -5.40 -6.25 -3.83
CA LYS A 122 -5.44 -7.50 -3.07
C LYS A 122 -4.72 -8.61 -3.84
N TYR A 123 -4.26 -9.63 -3.12
CA TYR A 123 -3.39 -10.69 -3.66
C TYR A 123 -3.87 -11.30 -4.99
N SER A 124 -5.19 -11.48 -5.19
CA SER A 124 -5.77 -12.10 -6.38
C SER A 124 -6.09 -11.14 -7.54
N TYR A 125 -5.77 -9.85 -7.43
CA TYR A 125 -6.17 -8.82 -8.40
C TYR A 125 -4.98 -8.04 -8.97
N THR A 126 -5.17 -7.41 -10.14
CA THR A 126 -4.17 -6.66 -10.89
C THR A 126 -4.80 -5.56 -11.76
N GLY A 127 -3.96 -4.76 -12.41
CA GLY A 127 -4.34 -3.60 -13.21
C GLY A 127 -4.43 -2.31 -12.40
N VAL A 128 -4.52 -1.17 -13.10
CA VAL A 128 -4.49 0.19 -12.50
C VAL A 128 -5.60 0.40 -11.47
N SER A 129 -6.78 -0.19 -11.68
CA SER A 129 -7.94 -0.09 -10.78
C SER A 129 -8.26 -1.39 -10.03
N CYS A 130 -7.37 -2.39 -10.07
CA CYS A 130 -7.55 -3.70 -9.41
C CYS A 130 -8.85 -4.46 -9.76
N ASN A 131 -9.40 -4.23 -10.95
CA ASN A 131 -10.62 -4.90 -11.41
C ASN A 131 -10.35 -6.20 -12.18
N LYS A 132 -9.08 -6.54 -12.46
CA LYS A 132 -8.71 -7.75 -13.19
C LYS A 132 -8.23 -8.81 -12.21
N MET A 133 -8.81 -10.01 -12.22
CA MET A 133 -8.26 -11.13 -11.45
C MET A 133 -6.95 -11.61 -12.07
N LYS A 134 -5.96 -11.94 -11.22
CA LYS A 134 -4.74 -12.63 -11.64
C LYS A 134 -5.14 -14.00 -12.18
N LYS A 135 -4.75 -14.31 -13.41
CA LYS A 135 -4.96 -15.62 -14.02
C LYS A 135 -4.08 -16.67 -13.32
N LYS A 136 -4.55 -17.22 -12.20
CA LYS A 136 -3.86 -18.31 -11.47
C LYS A 136 -3.98 -19.66 -12.21
N ARG A 137 -5.04 -19.84 -13.00
CA ARG A 137 -5.45 -21.13 -13.56
C ARG A 137 -4.63 -21.60 -14.76
N LEU A 138 -4.02 -20.68 -15.52
CA LEU A 138 -3.40 -21.04 -16.81
C LEU A 138 -2.01 -21.67 -16.71
N ILE A 139 -1.27 -21.47 -15.61
CA ILE A 139 0.10 -22.01 -15.47
C ILE A 139 0.07 -23.42 -14.87
N LEU A 140 -0.77 -23.64 -13.86
CA LEU A 140 -0.91 -24.94 -13.20
C LEU A 140 -1.60 -25.97 -14.12
N GLU A 141 -2.68 -25.59 -14.82
CA GLU A 141 -3.34 -26.54 -15.75
C GLU A 141 -2.45 -26.87 -16.96
N LYS A 142 -1.68 -25.91 -17.50
CA LYS A 142 -0.72 -26.20 -18.58
C LYS A 142 0.40 -27.14 -18.13
N SER A 143 0.93 -26.94 -16.92
CA SER A 143 1.97 -27.80 -16.34
C SER A 143 1.46 -29.24 -16.11
N TYR A 144 0.24 -29.38 -15.57
CA TYR A 144 -0.39 -30.67 -15.34
C TYR A 144 -0.68 -31.43 -16.64
N MET A 145 -1.26 -30.74 -17.63
CA MET A 145 -1.54 -31.32 -18.95
C MET A 145 -0.26 -31.74 -19.69
N PHE A 146 0.84 -31.01 -19.52
CA PHE A 146 2.14 -31.35 -20.11
C PHE A 146 2.72 -32.62 -19.46
N ARG A 147 2.71 -32.71 -18.12
CA ARG A 147 3.16 -33.91 -17.39
C ARG A 147 2.33 -35.14 -17.72
N PHE A 148 1.02 -35.01 -17.83
CA PHE A 148 0.12 -36.11 -18.19
C PHE A 148 0.37 -36.63 -19.61
N LYS A 149 0.60 -35.73 -20.58
CA LYS A 149 0.98 -36.13 -21.95
C LYS A 149 2.30 -36.90 -22.00
N ILE A 150 3.32 -36.46 -21.27
CA ILE A 150 4.61 -37.17 -21.20
C ILE A 150 4.42 -38.57 -20.60
N TYR A 151 3.65 -38.68 -19.52
CA TYR A 151 3.38 -39.96 -18.86
C TYR A 151 2.69 -40.96 -19.81
N LEU A 152 1.66 -40.54 -20.56
CA LEU A 152 1.01 -41.39 -21.55
C LEU A 152 1.95 -41.84 -22.68
N LEU A 153 2.82 -40.96 -23.17
CA LEU A 153 3.82 -41.31 -24.19
C LEU A 153 4.81 -42.37 -23.67
N THR A 154 5.25 -42.26 -22.40
CA THR A 154 6.14 -43.26 -21.80
C THR A 154 5.46 -44.63 -21.68
N ILE A 155 4.20 -44.69 -21.25
CA ILE A 155 3.45 -45.94 -21.16
C ILE A 155 3.31 -46.59 -22.54
N ALA A 156 2.92 -45.80 -23.56
CA ALA A 156 2.77 -46.31 -24.92
C ALA A 156 4.08 -46.92 -25.45
N SER A 157 5.23 -46.24 -25.23
CA SER A 157 6.53 -46.79 -25.63
C SER A 157 6.88 -48.10 -24.94
N ILE A 158 6.56 -48.24 -23.64
CA ILE A 158 6.83 -49.45 -22.86
C ILE A 158 5.99 -50.61 -23.38
N PHE A 159 4.70 -50.38 -23.65
CA PHE A 159 3.80 -51.38 -24.23
C PHE A 159 4.23 -51.83 -25.63
N CYS A 160 4.90 -50.98 -26.42
CA CYS A 160 5.45 -51.37 -27.72
C CYS A 160 6.78 -52.12 -27.61
N ILE A 161 7.68 -51.70 -26.71
CA ILE A 161 9.04 -52.23 -26.64
C ILE A 161 9.11 -53.58 -25.90
N ILE A 162 8.36 -53.76 -24.81
CA ILE A 162 8.33 -55.00 -24.02
C ILE A 162 8.00 -56.24 -24.89
N PRO A 163 6.92 -56.27 -25.69
CA PRO A 163 6.59 -57.45 -26.47
C PRO A 163 7.64 -57.75 -27.55
N ILE A 164 8.25 -56.72 -28.15
CA ILE A 164 9.35 -56.90 -29.11
C ILE A 164 10.53 -57.59 -28.42
N PHE A 165 10.91 -57.13 -27.23
CA PHE A 165 12.01 -57.71 -26.47
C PHE A 165 11.71 -59.15 -26.02
N LEU A 166 10.47 -59.44 -25.61
CA LEU A 166 10.05 -60.80 -25.27
C LEU A 166 10.07 -61.72 -26.48
N MET A 167 9.64 -61.25 -27.66
CA MET A 167 9.71 -62.02 -28.90
C MET A 167 11.17 -62.33 -29.28
N GLN A 168 12.08 -61.37 -29.11
CA GLN A 168 13.52 -61.59 -29.33
C GLN A 168 14.09 -62.62 -28.35
N ILE A 169 13.74 -62.57 -27.06
CA ILE A 169 14.17 -63.57 -26.07
C ILE A 169 13.64 -64.96 -26.40
N LEU A 170 12.37 -65.07 -26.77
CA LEU A 170 11.76 -66.34 -27.17
C LEU A 170 12.43 -66.91 -28.42
N TRP A 171 12.74 -66.05 -29.38
CA TRP A 171 13.47 -66.42 -30.58
C TRP A 171 14.87 -66.97 -30.25
N ILE A 172 15.66 -66.25 -29.43
CA ILE A 172 16.99 -66.71 -28.97
C ILE A 172 16.88 -68.02 -28.17
N LYS A 173 15.87 -68.17 -27.31
CA LYS A 173 15.66 -69.40 -26.52
C LYS A 173 15.32 -70.60 -27.40
N ASN A 174 14.56 -70.37 -28.48
CA ASN A 174 14.24 -71.42 -29.45
C ASN A 174 15.47 -71.81 -30.29
N GLU A 175 16.29 -70.84 -30.72
CA GLU A 175 17.55 -71.14 -31.39
C GLU A 175 18.49 -71.98 -30.51
N LYS A 176 18.70 -71.59 -29.25
CA LYS A 176 19.53 -72.37 -28.30
C LYS A 176 19.01 -73.79 -28.12
N LYS A 177 17.69 -73.97 -27.91
CA LYS A 177 17.08 -75.30 -27.81
C LYS A 177 17.25 -76.13 -29.09
N ALA A 178 17.19 -75.49 -30.27
CA ALA A 178 17.41 -76.18 -31.54
C ALA A 178 18.87 -76.63 -31.70
N ILE A 179 19.83 -75.80 -31.29
CA ILE A 179 21.27 -76.14 -31.27
C ILE A 179 21.56 -77.29 -30.30
N ASP A 180 21.02 -77.22 -29.07
CA ASP A 180 21.19 -78.26 -28.05
C ASP A 180 20.57 -79.60 -28.49
N PHE A 181 19.41 -79.57 -29.16
CA PHE A 181 18.73 -80.78 -29.68
C PHE A 181 19.48 -81.43 -30.85
N MET A 182 20.16 -80.64 -31.69
CA MET A 182 20.98 -81.17 -32.78
C MET A 182 22.35 -81.69 -32.30
N GLY A 183 22.66 -81.62 -31.00
CA GLY A 183 23.92 -82.15 -30.44
C GLY A 183 25.17 -81.44 -30.94
N ILE A 184 25.03 -80.21 -31.47
CA ILE A 184 26.15 -79.43 -32.00
C ILE A 184 26.87 -78.79 -30.81
N ASN A 185 27.93 -79.43 -30.35
CA ASN A 185 28.83 -78.87 -29.36
C ASN A 185 29.66 -77.75 -30.03
N LEU A 186 29.25 -76.49 -29.88
CA LEU A 186 29.96 -75.33 -30.46
C LEU A 186 31.30 -75.00 -29.74
N ASN A 187 31.82 -75.90 -28.90
CA ASN A 187 33.12 -75.79 -28.24
C ASN A 187 34.21 -76.66 -28.89
N GLU A 188 34.18 -76.79 -30.22
CA GLU A 188 35.37 -77.17 -31.00
C GLU A 188 35.61 -76.09 -32.07
N ASN A 189 36.33 -75.04 -31.65
CA ASN A 189 37.18 -74.13 -32.44
C ASN A 189 37.16 -72.69 -31.86
N LEU A 190 37.75 -72.54 -30.67
CA LEU A 190 38.73 -71.49 -30.31
C LEU A 190 39.21 -71.71 -28.87
#